data_AF-A0A2N9NRY8-F1
#
_entry.id   AF-A0A2N9NRY8-F1
#
_cell.length_a   1.000
_cell.length_b   1.000
_cell.length_c   1.000
_cell.angle_alpha   90.00
_cell.angle_beta   90.00
_cell.angle_gamma   90.00
#
_symmetry.space_group_name_H-M   'P 1'
#
loop_
_entity.id
_entity.type
_entity.pdbx_description
1 polymer ?
#
loop_
_entity_poly.entity_id
_entity_poly.type
_entity_poly.pdbx_seq_one_letter_code
_entity_poly.pdbx_strand_id
1 'polypeptide(L)' 'MPPGAEVTLTGNGPVWLYLRLAHALHGRARKLLYDSPVTGPVEIFNHDPR' A
#
# COMPACT_ATOMS: atom_id res chain seq x y z
N MET A 1 -0.44 -11.56 -5.11
CA MET A 1 -1.51 -10.79 -5.78
C MET A 1 -1.19 -10.64 -7.27
N PRO A 2 -2.22 -10.61 -8.16
CA PRO A 2 -2.03 -10.40 -9.59
C PRO A 2 -1.50 -8.97 -9.88
N PRO A 3 -0.72 -8.74 -10.94
CA PRO A 3 -0.29 -7.39 -11.32
C PRO A 3 -1.47 -6.44 -11.51
N GLY A 4 -1.30 -5.17 -11.14
CA GLY A 4 -2.33 -4.14 -11.26
C GLY A 4 -3.46 -4.19 -10.23
N ALA A 5 -3.38 -5.08 -9.23
CA ALA A 5 -4.36 -5.09 -8.15
C ALA A 5 -4.27 -3.85 -7.25
N GLU A 6 -5.36 -3.59 -6.55
CA GLU A 6 -5.41 -2.68 -5.40
C GLU A 6 -5.04 -3.47 -4.14
N VAL A 7 -4.14 -2.90 -3.33
CA VAL A 7 -3.57 -3.56 -2.16
C VAL A 7 -3.77 -2.69 -0.94
N THR A 8 -4.17 -3.28 0.18
CA THR A 8 -4.23 -2.63 1.48
C THR A 8 -3.31 -3.34 2.45
N LEU A 9 -2.36 -2.61 3.04
CA LEU A 9 -1.53 -3.07 4.15
C LEU A 9 -2.26 -2.83 5.46
N THR A 10 -2.18 -3.79 6.38
CA THR A 10 -2.80 -3.72 7.72
C THR A 10 -1.96 -4.55 8.71
N GLY A 11 -2.37 -4.55 9.97
CA GLY A 11 -1.71 -5.29 11.06
C GLY A 11 -0.62 -4.49 11.76
N ASN A 12 0.02 -5.12 12.75
CA ASN A 12 1.09 -4.51 13.54
C ASN A 12 2.46 -4.79 12.93
N GLY A 13 3.30 -3.77 12.86
CA GLY A 13 4.67 -3.91 12.37
C GLY A 13 5.48 -2.64 12.57
N PRO A 14 6.81 -2.72 12.46
CA PRO A 14 7.65 -1.54 12.50
C PRO A 14 7.50 -0.73 11.20
N VAL A 15 7.66 0.60 11.28
CA VAL A 15 7.51 1.51 10.13
C VAL A 15 8.34 1.07 8.92
N TRP A 16 9.58 0.62 9.13
CA TRP A 16 10.47 0.21 8.04
C TRP A 16 9.92 -0.96 7.22
N LEU A 17 9.09 -1.83 7.81
CA LEU A 17 8.49 -2.96 7.09
C LEU A 17 7.50 -2.46 6.05
N TYR A 18 6.63 -1.51 6.43
CA TYR A 18 5.68 -0.91 5.50
C TYR A 18 6.39 -0.15 4.38
N LEU A 19 7.50 0.54 4.68
CA LEU A 19 8.33 1.19 3.66
C LEU A 19 8.92 0.19 2.67
N ARG A 20 9.45 -0.93 3.17
CA ARG A 20 9.99 -2.02 2.34
C ARG A 20 8.91 -2.62 1.44
N LEU A 21 7.72 -2.89 1.99
CA LEU A 21 6.58 -3.43 1.24
C LEU A 21 6.06 -2.43 0.21
N ALA A 22 5.93 -1.15 0.57
CA ALA A 22 5.53 -0.10 -0.35
C ALA A 22 6.48 -0.02 -1.55
N HIS A 23 7.80 -0.04 -1.31
CA HIS A 23 8.79 -0.05 -2.39
C HIS A 23 8.70 -1.31 -3.26
N ALA A 24 8.54 -2.50 -2.66
CA ALA A 24 8.43 -3.74 -3.42
C ALA A 24 7.14 -3.86 -4.24
N LEU A 25 6.06 -3.21 -3.79
CA LEU A 25 4.77 -3.16 -4.49
C LEU A 25 4.71 -2.03 -5.53
N HIS A 26 5.61 -1.04 -5.44
CA HIS A 26 5.69 0.07 -6.38
C HIS A 26 6.03 -0.46 -7.78
N GLY A 27 5.13 -0.24 -8.75
CA GLY A 27 5.26 -0.78 -10.11
C GLY A 27 4.63 -2.16 -10.32
N ARG A 28 4.14 -2.83 -9.27
CA ARG A 28 3.34 -4.07 -9.37
C ARG A 28 1.87 -3.83 -9.04
N ALA A 29 1.57 -3.06 -8.00
CA ALA A 29 0.21 -2.67 -7.64
C ALA A 29 -0.22 -1.42 -8.39
N ARG A 30 -1.49 -1.33 -8.78
CA ARG A 30 -2.06 -0.08 -9.31
C ARG A 30 -2.21 0.95 -8.20
N LYS A 31 -2.68 0.50 -7.04
CA LYS A 31 -2.96 1.35 -5.87
C LYS A 31 -2.54 0.64 -4.60
N LEU A 32 -1.96 1.39 -3.67
CA LEU A 32 -1.58 0.89 -2.34
C LEU A 32 -2.17 1.79 -1.26
N LEU A 33 -2.89 1.17 -0.32
CA LEU A 33 -3.37 1.80 0.89
C LEU A 33 -2.70 1.18 2.13
N TYR A 34 -2.67 1.94 3.22
CA TYR A 34 -2.41 1.44 4.56
C TYR A 34 -3.63 1.73 5.45
N ASP A 35 -4.15 0.70 6.10
CA ASP A 35 -5.22 0.82 7.08
C ASP A 35 -4.63 1.20 8.44
N SER A 36 -4.57 2.51 8.69
CA SER A 36 -4.04 3.07 9.92
C SER A 36 -5.05 2.94 11.05
N PRO A 37 -4.66 2.42 12.24
CA PRO A 37 -5.57 2.36 13.38
C PRO A 37 -5.98 3.73 13.92
N VAL A 38 -5.30 4.81 13.50
CA VAL A 38 -5.57 6.18 13.96
C VAL A 38 -6.42 6.96 12.96
N THR A 39 -6.13 6.80 11.67
CA THR A 39 -6.69 7.66 10.61
C THR A 39 -7.55 6.89 9.61
N GLY A 40 -7.67 5.57 9.73
CA GLY A 40 -8.29 4.70 8.74
C GLY A 40 -7.43 4.58 7.47
N PRO A 41 -8.05 4.27 6.31
CA PRO A 41 -7.32 4.07 5.05
C PRO A 41 -6.56 5.30 4.60
N VAL A 42 -5.24 5.15 4.44
CA VAL A 42 -4.32 6.16 3.91
C VAL A 42 -3.80 5.68 2.56
N GLU A 43 -3.97 6.50 1.52
CA GLU A 43 -3.38 6.22 0.21
C GLU A 43 -1.88 6.48 0.24
N ILE A 44 -1.08 5.45 -0.10
CA ILE A 44 0.38 5.57 -0.22
C ILE A 44 0.76 5.96 -1.65
N PHE A 45 0.16 5.31 -2.64
CA PHE A 45 0.28 5.68 -4.04
C PHE A 45 -0.93 5.21 -4.85
N ASN A 46 -1.18 5.89 -5.97
CA ASN A 46 -2.19 5.54 -6.95
C ASN A 46 -1.66 5.83 -8.36
N HIS A 47 -1.64 4.80 -9.21
CA HIS A 47 -1.24 4.87 -10.61
C HIS A 47 -2.45 4.72 -11.56
N ASP A 48 -3.67 5.01 -11.09
CA ASP A 48 -4.80 5.18 -11.99
C ASP A 48 -4.60 6.48 -12.79
N PRO A 49 -4.49 6.42 -14.13
CA PRO A 49 -4.27 7.60 -14.96
C PRO A 49 -5.58 8.35 -15.30
N ARG A 50 -6.73 7.89 -14.80
CA ARG A 50 -8.02 8.55 -15.00
C ARG A 50 -8.22 9.75 -14.08
#